data_AF-A0A955XCZ3-F1
#
_entry.id   AF-A0A955XCZ3-F1
#
_cell.length_a   1.000
_cell.length_b   1.000
_cell.length_c   1.000
_cell.angle_alpha   90.00
_cell.angle_beta   90.00
_cell.angle_gamma   90.00
#
_symmetry.space_group_name_H-M   'P 1'
#
loop_
_entity.id
_entity.type
_entity.pdbx_description
1 polymer ?
#
loop_
_entity_poly.entity_id
_entity_poly.type
_entity_poly.pdbx_seq_one_letter_code
_entity_poly.pdbx_strand_id
1 'polypeptide(L)'
;LQGNLRRRPAEPLSLALSAVLAAARQDHDGARQAMKQAEAHLKAELHPHHVFHLFACAESLLGDVQASLHWLQRTAEEGMPCHPWFAQDPLLANLRADPAGRTFLAELGRRHAFFRAEFPLNDPATVGLVATIT
;
A
#
# COMPACT_ATOMS: atom_id res chain seq x y z
N LEU A 1 15.08 11.81 -0.42
CA LEU A 1 15.29 10.53 -1.15
C LEU A 1 16.76 10.26 -1.48
N GLN A 2 17.42 11.07 -2.32
CA GLN A 2 18.82 10.85 -2.73
C GLN A 2 19.80 10.72 -1.56
N GLY A 3 19.61 11.49 -0.47
CA GLY A 3 20.41 11.35 0.76
C GLY A 3 20.25 9.99 1.47
N ASN A 4 19.07 9.38 1.42
CA ASN A 4 18.84 8.04 2.01
C ASN A 4 19.43 6.95 1.12
N LEU A 5 19.21 7.01 -0.19
CA LEU A 5 19.82 6.07 -1.14
C LEU A 5 21.35 6.13 -1.14
N ARG A 6 21.96 7.30 -0.90
CA ARG A 6 23.43 7.38 -0.71
C ARG A 6 23.92 6.63 0.53
N ARG A 7 23.14 6.62 1.62
CA ARG A 7 23.49 5.95 2.88
C ARG A 7 23.10 4.48 2.89
N ARG A 8 22.00 4.14 2.23
CA ARG A 8 21.39 2.80 2.16
C ARG A 8 20.89 2.55 0.73
N PRO A 9 21.79 2.27 -0.23
CA PRO A 9 21.43 2.18 -1.66
C PRO A 9 20.51 1.01 -1.99
N ALA A 10 20.52 -0.02 -1.14
CA ALA A 10 19.72 -1.22 -1.28
C ALA A 10 18.46 -1.24 -0.39
N GLU A 11 18.11 -0.12 0.26
CA GLU A 11 16.90 -0.09 1.11
C GLU A 11 15.63 -0.19 0.23
N PRO A 12 14.81 -1.25 0.39
CA PRO A 12 13.66 -1.50 -0.49
C PRO A 12 12.66 -0.35 -0.50
N LEU A 13 12.41 0.29 0.64
CA LEU A 13 11.42 1.35 0.76
C LEU A 13 11.82 2.61 -0.03
N SER A 14 13.06 3.08 0.11
CA SER A 14 13.58 4.20 -0.69
C SER A 14 13.59 3.89 -2.19
N LEU A 15 13.90 2.65 -2.57
CA LEU A 15 13.87 2.22 -3.97
C LEU A 15 12.43 2.21 -4.51
N ALA A 16 11.47 1.68 -3.76
CA ALA A 16 10.05 1.69 -4.14
C ALA A 16 9.48 3.11 -4.24
N LEU A 17 9.86 4.01 -3.33
CA LEU A 17 9.51 5.43 -3.45
C LEU A 17 10.15 6.07 -4.70
N SER A 18 11.36 5.67 -5.07
CA SER A 18 11.99 6.11 -6.32
C SER A 18 11.20 5.67 -7.54
N ALA A 19 10.64 4.45 -7.51
CA ALA A 19 9.76 3.96 -8.57
C ALA A 19 8.52 4.83 -8.75
N VAL A 20 7.84 5.20 -7.64
CA VAL A 20 6.67 6.11 -7.70
C VAL A 20 7.05 7.46 -8.29
N LEU A 21 8.20 8.03 -7.91
CA LEU A 21 8.66 9.31 -8.45
C LEU A 21 9.07 9.24 -9.93
N ALA A 22 9.61 8.11 -10.39
CA ALA A 22 9.91 7.88 -11.80
C ALA A 22 8.61 7.72 -12.60
N ALA A 23 7.67 6.91 -12.11
CA ALA A 23 6.36 6.71 -12.72
C ALA A 23 5.56 8.02 -12.82
N ALA A 24 5.59 8.86 -11.79
CA ALA A 24 4.96 10.18 -11.80
C ALA A 24 5.54 11.12 -12.88
N ARG A 25 6.80 10.89 -13.32
CA ARG A 25 7.43 11.59 -14.45
C ARG A 25 7.26 10.85 -15.78
N GLN A 26 6.50 9.76 -15.81
CA GLN A 26 6.34 8.87 -16.97
C GLN A 26 7.69 8.29 -17.44
N ASP A 27 8.63 8.12 -16.52
CA ASP A 27 9.88 7.39 -16.75
C ASP A 27 9.62 5.90 -16.46
N HIS A 28 9.11 5.20 -17.47
CA HIS A 28 8.75 3.77 -17.36
C HIS A 28 9.96 2.91 -17.00
N ASP A 29 11.09 3.15 -17.66
CA ASP A 29 12.32 2.37 -17.47
C ASP A 29 12.89 2.60 -16.07
N GLY A 30 12.97 3.86 -15.63
CA GLY A 30 13.42 4.21 -14.29
C GLY A 30 12.52 3.63 -13.20
N ALA A 31 11.20 3.65 -13.40
CA ALA A 31 10.25 3.06 -12.46
C ALA A 31 10.44 1.55 -12.35
N ARG A 32 10.45 0.84 -13.48
CA ARG A 32 10.63 -0.61 -13.55
C ARG A 32 11.97 -1.05 -12.96
N GLN A 33 13.04 -0.31 -13.26
CA GLN A 33 14.36 -0.59 -12.73
C GLN A 33 14.40 -0.42 -11.20
N ALA A 34 13.81 0.65 -10.67
CA ALA A 34 13.74 0.88 -9.23
C ALA A 34 12.89 -0.19 -8.51
N MET A 35 11.76 -0.62 -9.10
CA MET A 35 10.95 -1.74 -8.59
C MET A 35 11.76 -3.03 -8.53
N LYS A 36 12.43 -3.39 -9.62
CA LYS A 36 13.29 -4.59 -9.69
C LYS A 36 14.38 -4.57 -8.63
N GLN A 37 15.01 -3.41 -8.40
CA GLN A 37 16.01 -3.25 -7.34
C GLN A 37 15.40 -3.41 -5.95
N ALA A 38 14.24 -2.80 -5.68
CA ALA A 38 13.54 -2.98 -4.42
C ALA A 38 13.16 -4.45 -4.17
N GLU A 39 12.64 -5.14 -5.20
CA GLU A 39 12.28 -6.56 -5.14
C GLU A 39 13.45 -7.46 -4.76
N ALA A 40 14.64 -7.19 -5.32
CA ALA A 40 15.85 -7.96 -5.02
C ALA A 40 16.26 -7.89 -3.54
N HIS A 41 15.77 -6.89 -2.80
CA HIS A 41 16.10 -6.65 -1.40
C HIS A 41 14.93 -6.83 -0.43
N LEU A 42 13.74 -7.23 -0.91
CA LEU A 42 12.53 -7.40 -0.10
C LEU A 42 12.68 -8.33 1.10
N LYS A 43 13.51 -9.38 0.99
CA LYS A 43 13.74 -10.35 2.08
C LYS A 43 14.35 -9.72 3.33
N ALA A 44 14.99 -8.55 3.19
CA ALA A 44 15.56 -7.82 4.32
C ALA A 44 14.50 -6.98 5.08
N GLU A 45 13.28 -6.87 4.56
CA GLU A 45 12.27 -5.95 5.05
C GLU A 45 11.23 -6.64 5.93
N LEU A 46 11.09 -6.16 7.17
CA LEU A 46 10.15 -6.73 8.14
C LEU A 46 8.68 -6.47 7.76
N HIS A 47 8.41 -5.35 7.10
CA HIS A 47 7.05 -4.92 6.71
C HIS A 47 6.98 -4.68 5.20
N PRO A 48 7.07 -5.74 4.38
CA PRO A 48 7.18 -5.61 2.92
C PRO A 48 5.90 -5.05 2.27
N HIS A 49 4.75 -5.09 2.95
CA HIS A 49 3.50 -4.54 2.43
C HIS A 49 3.56 -3.04 2.11
N HIS A 50 4.44 -2.26 2.76
CA HIS A 50 4.66 -0.86 2.40
C HIS A 50 5.33 -0.74 1.01
N VAL A 51 6.28 -1.62 0.71
CA VAL A 51 6.92 -1.70 -0.60
C VAL A 51 5.89 -2.14 -1.64
N PHE A 52 5.08 -3.15 -1.34
CA PHE A 52 4.00 -3.59 -2.24
C PHE A 52 3.00 -2.47 -2.53
N HIS A 53 2.64 -1.66 -1.53
CA HIS A 53 1.75 -0.53 -1.76
C HIS A 53 2.37 0.51 -2.70
N LEU A 54 3.65 0.83 -2.50
CA LEU A 54 4.37 1.75 -3.39
C LEU A 54 4.50 1.18 -4.81
N PHE A 55 4.66 -0.14 -4.97
CA PHE A 55 4.59 -0.79 -6.29
C PHE A 55 3.21 -0.64 -6.91
N ALA A 56 2.13 -0.88 -6.16
CA ALA A 56 0.78 -0.67 -6.65
C ALA A 56 0.55 0.76 -7.16
N CYS A 57 1.03 1.76 -6.41
CA CYS A 57 0.97 3.17 -6.83
C CYS A 57 1.83 3.44 -8.07
N ALA A 58 3.04 2.88 -8.15
CA ALA A 58 3.91 3.05 -9.31
C ALA A 58 3.28 2.45 -10.58
N GLU A 59 2.79 1.21 -10.51
CA GLU A 59 2.10 0.55 -11.63
C GLU A 59 0.87 1.32 -12.10
N SER A 60 0.07 1.80 -11.15
CA SER A 60 -1.10 2.63 -11.43
C SER A 60 -0.71 3.89 -12.19
N LEU A 61 0.34 4.61 -11.76
CA LEU A 61 0.85 5.80 -12.46
C LEU A 61 1.40 5.49 -13.88
N LEU A 62 1.89 4.28 -14.11
CA LEU A 62 2.31 3.80 -15.44
C LEU A 62 1.14 3.32 -16.31
N GLY A 63 -0.08 3.29 -15.78
CA GLY A 63 -1.29 2.85 -16.48
C GLY A 63 -1.53 1.34 -16.46
N ASP A 64 -0.69 0.56 -15.78
CA ASP A 64 -0.85 -0.90 -15.68
C ASP A 64 -1.74 -1.26 -14.49
N VAL A 65 -3.05 -1.22 -14.73
CA VAL A 65 -4.06 -1.50 -13.70
C VAL A 65 -3.96 -2.93 -13.17
N GLN A 66 -3.61 -3.91 -14.02
CA GLN A 66 -3.56 -5.32 -13.60
C GLN A 66 -2.37 -5.57 -12.69
N ALA A 67 -1.19 -5.03 -13.03
CA ALA A 67 -0.03 -5.09 -12.15
C ALA A 67 -0.26 -4.30 -10.85
N SER A 68 -0.91 -3.13 -10.95
CA SER A 68 -1.29 -2.34 -9.76
C SER A 68 -2.18 -3.14 -8.82
N LEU A 69 -3.21 -3.80 -9.36
CA LEU A 69 -4.14 -4.62 -8.59
C LEU A 69 -3.44 -5.82 -7.95
N HIS A 70 -2.54 -6.49 -8.67
CA HIS A 70 -1.73 -7.57 -8.12
C HIS A 70 -0.96 -7.14 -6.86
N TRP A 71 -0.25 -6.01 -6.94
CA TRP A 71 0.52 -5.52 -5.79
C TRP A 71 -0.37 -5.05 -4.65
N LEU A 72 -1.51 -4.41 -4.93
CA LEU A 72 -2.44 -3.95 -3.91
C LEU A 72 -3.13 -5.11 -3.18
N GLN A 73 -3.41 -6.22 -3.88
CA GLN A 73 -3.87 -7.45 -3.26
C GLN A 73 -2.82 -8.01 -2.29
N ARG A 74 -1.57 -8.12 -2.74
CA ARG A 74 -0.46 -8.55 -1.87
C ARG A 74 -0.28 -7.64 -0.65
N THR A 75 -0.39 -6.32 -0.82
CA THR A 75 -0.38 -5.38 0.30
C THR A 75 -1.43 -5.72 1.35
N ALA A 76 -2.67 -6.03 0.92
CA ALA A 76 -3.75 -6.37 1.82
C ALA A 76 -3.55 -7.74 2.50
N GLU A 77 -3.10 -8.73 1.75
CA GLU A 77 -2.84 -10.09 2.24
C GLU A 77 -1.67 -10.15 3.23
N GLU A 78 -0.65 -9.29 3.05
CA GLU A 78 0.59 -9.26 3.84
C GLU A 78 0.52 -8.25 5.01
N GLY A 79 -0.68 -7.92 5.46
CA GLY A 79 -0.91 -7.23 6.72
C GLY A 79 -1.34 -5.76 6.63
N MET A 80 -1.63 -5.23 5.43
CA MET A 80 -2.17 -3.86 5.29
C MET A 80 -3.48 -3.80 4.47
N PRO A 81 -4.60 -4.43 4.92
CA PRO A 81 -5.89 -4.39 4.22
C PRO A 81 -6.67 -3.06 4.47
N CYS A 82 -6.03 -1.92 4.20
CA CYS A 82 -6.53 -0.61 4.60
C CYS A 82 -7.51 0.01 3.58
N HIS A 83 -8.77 -0.44 3.57
CA HIS A 83 -9.80 0.11 2.67
C HIS A 83 -9.92 1.65 2.72
N PRO A 84 -10.01 2.32 3.89
CA PRO A 84 -10.17 3.78 3.93
C PRO A 84 -9.04 4.52 3.23
N TRP A 85 -7.82 3.98 3.27
CA TRP A 85 -6.66 4.54 2.59
C TRP A 85 -6.74 4.29 1.08
N PHE A 86 -6.90 3.03 0.66
CA PHE A 86 -6.90 2.66 -0.77
C PHE A 86 -8.05 3.30 -1.55
N ALA A 87 -9.21 3.50 -0.92
CA ALA A 87 -10.37 4.13 -1.55
C ALA A 87 -10.15 5.64 -1.86
N GLN A 88 -9.20 6.29 -1.20
CA GLN A 88 -8.95 7.72 -1.29
C GLN A 88 -7.61 8.08 -1.92
N ASP A 89 -6.70 7.11 -2.11
CA ASP A 89 -5.38 7.37 -2.66
C ASP A 89 -5.48 7.89 -4.12
N PRO A 90 -5.01 9.12 -4.42
CA PRO A 90 -5.03 9.66 -5.78
C PRO A 90 -4.10 8.88 -6.72
N LEU A 91 -3.05 8.25 -6.19
CA LEU A 91 -2.12 7.44 -6.99
C LEU A 91 -2.76 6.14 -7.47
N LEU A 92 -3.92 5.74 -6.95
CA LEU A 92 -4.67 4.54 -7.36
C LEU A 92 -5.92 4.89 -8.18
N ALA A 93 -6.00 6.11 -8.73
CA ALA A 93 -7.22 6.61 -9.37
C ALA A 93 -7.71 5.74 -10.55
N ASN A 94 -6.83 5.26 -11.42
CA ASN A 94 -7.22 4.39 -12.54
C ASN A 94 -7.70 3.01 -12.07
N LEU A 95 -7.07 2.43 -11.05
CA LEU A 95 -7.49 1.18 -10.43
C LEU A 95 -8.87 1.33 -9.79
N ARG A 96 -9.14 2.46 -9.11
CA ARG A 96 -10.48 2.76 -8.57
C ARG A 96 -11.54 2.91 -9.67
N ALA A 97 -11.15 3.32 -10.87
CA ALA A 97 -12.03 3.45 -12.03
C ALA A 97 -12.16 2.14 -12.83
N ASP A 98 -11.35 1.11 -12.55
CA ASP A 98 -11.39 -0.17 -13.22
C ASP A 98 -12.41 -1.15 -12.58
N PRO A 99 -13.13 -1.99 -13.35
CA PRO A 99 -14.07 -2.95 -12.79
C PRO A 99 -13.46 -3.94 -11.77
N ALA A 100 -12.26 -4.45 -12.03
CA ALA A 100 -11.60 -5.39 -11.12
C ALA A 100 -11.13 -4.68 -9.84
N GLY A 101 -10.57 -3.49 -9.98
CA GLY A 101 -10.20 -2.65 -8.83
C GLY A 101 -11.40 -2.27 -7.96
N ARG A 102 -12.54 -1.87 -8.56
CA ARG A 102 -13.80 -1.63 -7.82
C ARG A 102 -14.28 -2.87 -7.07
N THR A 103 -14.21 -4.03 -7.70
CA THR A 103 -14.64 -5.29 -7.08
C THR A 103 -13.79 -5.61 -5.86
N PHE A 104 -12.47 -5.46 -5.99
CA PHE A 104 -11.53 -5.66 -4.89
C PHE A 104 -11.75 -4.66 -3.74
N LEU A 105 -11.92 -3.37 -4.04
CA LEU A 105 -12.17 -2.36 -3.02
C LEU A 105 -13.52 -2.56 -2.31
N ALA A 106 -14.56 -2.97 -3.03
CA ALA A 106 -15.84 -3.31 -2.42
C ALA A 106 -15.72 -4.48 -1.43
N GLU A 107 -14.91 -5.48 -1.77
CA GLU A 107 -14.61 -6.60 -0.87
C GLU A 107 -13.83 -6.15 0.37
N LEU A 108 -12.76 -5.37 0.21
CA LEU A 108 -12.05 -4.79 1.35
C LEU A 108 -12.95 -3.89 2.20
N GLY A 109 -13.87 -3.15 1.59
CA GLY A 109 -14.85 -2.31 2.27
C GLY A 109 -15.79 -3.12 3.16
N ARG A 110 -16.27 -4.28 2.68
CA ARG A 110 -17.07 -5.21 3.50
C ARG A 110 -16.28 -5.73 4.69
N ARG A 111 -15.04 -6.17 4.49
CA ARG A 111 -14.17 -6.64 5.58
C ARG A 111 -13.92 -5.54 6.61
N HIS A 112 -13.60 -4.33 6.14
CA HIS A 112 -13.40 -3.18 7.00
C HIS A 112 -14.64 -2.83 7.82
N ALA A 113 -15.82 -2.81 7.20
CA ALA A 113 -17.08 -2.55 7.89
C ALA A 113 -17.39 -3.64 8.94
N PHE A 114 -17.16 -4.91 8.60
CA PHE A 114 -17.30 -6.02 9.54
C PHE A 114 -16.40 -5.83 10.77
N PHE A 115 -15.09 -5.63 10.58
CA PHE A 115 -14.17 -5.45 11.71
C PHE A 115 -14.49 -4.22 12.56
N ARG A 116 -14.97 -3.14 11.95
CA ARG A 116 -15.42 -1.95 12.69
C ARG A 116 -16.67 -2.19 13.54
N ALA A 117 -17.57 -3.06 13.09
CA ALA A 117 -18.77 -3.43 13.85
C ALA A 117 -18.44 -4.42 14.97
N GLU A 118 -17.60 -5.42 14.68
CA GLU A 118 -17.20 -6.47 15.62
C GLU A 118 -16.25 -5.95 16.71
N PHE A 119 -15.31 -5.09 16.33
CA PHE A 119 -14.31 -4.51 17.22
C PHE A 119 -14.44 -2.98 17.19
N PRO A 120 -15.35 -2.39 17.97
CA PRO A 120 -15.51 -0.94 18.07
C PRO A 120 -14.30 -0.34 18.82
N LEU A 121 -13.17 -0.21 18.11
CA LEU A 121 -11.98 0.47 18.61
C LEU A 121 -12.35 1.95 18.81
N ASN A 122 -12.23 2.43 20.05
CA ASN A 122 -12.58 3.77 20.52
C ASN A 122 -14.08 4.08 20.71
N ASP A 123 -14.90 3.11 21.08
CA ASP A 123 -16.18 3.46 21.71
C ASP A 123 -15.90 3.99 23.14
N PRO A 124 -16.18 5.26 23.46
CA PRO A 124 -15.99 5.78 24.81
C PRO A 124 -16.79 4.99 25.87
N ALA A 125 -17.84 4.26 25.49
CA ALA A 125 -18.57 3.35 26.37
C ALA A 125 -17.78 2.07 26.73
N THR A 126 -16.83 1.64 25.90
CA THR A 126 -15.99 0.44 26.16
C THR A 126 -14.62 0.79 26.77
N VAL A 127 -14.14 2.01 26.59
CA VAL A 127 -12.85 2.50 27.17
C VAL A 127 -12.94 2.77 28.69
N GLY A 128 -14.15 2.89 29.25
CA GLY A 128 -14.37 3.19 30.68
C GLY A 128 -14.25 2.01 31.66
N LEU A 129 -14.10 0.76 31.20
CA LEU A 129 -14.22 -0.43 32.07
C LEU A 129 -12.90 -0.93 32.70
N VAL A 130 -11.75 -0.30 32.41
CA VAL A 130 -10.44 -0.74 32.96
C VAL A 130 -9.89 0.20 34.05
N ALA A 131 -10.63 1.24 34.43
CA ALA A 131 -10.18 2.23 35.43
C ALA A 131 -10.79 2.01 36.83
N THR A 132 -10.97 0.76 37.28
CA THR A 132 -11.28 0.51 38.70
C THR A 132 -10.73 -0.85 39.14
N ILE A 133 -9.46 -0.87 39.53
CA ILE A 133 -8.97 -1.83 40.52
C ILE A 133 -8.46 -0.97 41.68
N THR A 134 -9.23 -1.00 42.76
CA THR A 134 -8.94 -0.43 44.08
C THR A 134 -8.02 -1.37 44.85
#